data_AF-A0A0C4DTL9-F1
#
_entry.id   AF-A0A0C4DTL9-F1
#
_cell.length_a   1.000
_cell.length_b   1.000
_cell.length_c   1.000
_cell.angle_alpha   90.00
_cell.angle_beta   90.00
_cell.angle_gamma   90.00
#
_symmetry.space_group_name_H-M   'P 1'
#
loop_
_entity.id
_entity.type
_entity.pdbx_description
1 polymer ?
#
loop_
_entity_poly.entity_id
_entity_poly.type
_entity_poly.pdbx_seq_one_letter_code
_entity_poly.pdbx_strand_id
1 'polypeptide(L)'
;MAFKHPSSRFLATKDTAGYQPRNKKIFRPDSRFPLVACQKTRCLLYIQSGIRYFLRRAVLKTARMGDRGNTASIEEPPFPLTDVDKWVLSQTDEEFKYHNWDELREIIDSNKLEVLKRKPSDLRKYMKWTAETKAEYGSMTKYIMVHRLPKIWGEPPFKPVSLVPFQDSSDYRVLTNDWPYGLAAGISHIVVWSRTAIPTDPETGDMTPESRRTVADFVKRFFADTLGPGGENRVMWFKNWVALQSVRTLEHIHVMVRDVEPAVLAKWTEELECHREK
;
A
#
# COMPACT_ATOMS: atom_id res chain seq x y z
N MET A 1 -18.11 -69.73 11.02
CA MET A 1 -16.64 -69.55 11.16
C MET A 1 -16.44 -68.22 11.88
N ALA A 2 -16.32 -68.07 13.22
CA ALA A 2 -15.40 -68.65 14.22
C ALA A 2 -13.94 -68.56 13.72
N PHE A 3 -12.99 -67.86 14.35
CA PHE A 3 -12.50 -67.89 15.75
C PHE A 3 -11.91 -66.52 16.17
N LYS A 4 -12.27 -65.92 17.32
CA LYS A 4 -11.71 -66.05 18.71
C LYS A 4 -10.37 -65.32 19.01
N HIS A 5 -10.47 -64.32 19.90
CA HIS A 5 -9.52 -63.74 20.89
C HIS A 5 -8.76 -64.79 21.74
N PRO A 6 -7.76 -64.50 22.64
CA PRO A 6 -7.70 -63.36 23.60
C PRO A 6 -6.34 -62.84 24.18
N SER A 7 -6.46 -61.68 24.86
CA SER A 7 -5.83 -61.16 26.11
C SER A 7 -4.64 -61.86 26.82
N SER A 8 -3.72 -61.06 27.39
CA SER A 8 -3.33 -61.16 28.82
C SER A 8 -2.70 -59.89 29.42
N ARG A 9 -3.15 -59.50 30.62
CA ARG A 9 -2.55 -58.58 31.61
C ARG A 9 -1.68 -59.36 32.62
N PHE A 10 -0.66 -58.71 33.21
CA PHE A 10 -0.07 -58.96 34.55
C PHE A 10 0.52 -57.61 35.04
N LEU A 11 0.00 -56.91 36.07
CA LEU A 11 0.18 -56.99 37.54
C LEU A 11 1.63 -56.74 38.04
N ALA A 12 1.91 -55.54 38.60
CA ALA A 12 2.21 -55.23 40.02
C ALA A 12 3.75 -55.16 40.27
N THR A 13 4.38 -54.26 41.05
CA THR A 13 4.12 -53.80 42.43
C THR A 13 4.81 -52.44 42.75
N LYS A 14 4.36 -51.82 43.85
CA LYS A 14 4.88 -50.61 44.52
C LYS A 14 6.21 -50.84 45.26
N ASP A 15 7.02 -49.79 45.52
CA ASP A 15 7.09 -49.08 46.82
C ASP A 15 8.43 -48.33 47.07
N THR A 16 8.28 -47.19 47.79
CA THR A 16 9.23 -46.47 48.70
C THR A 16 10.51 -45.84 48.13
N ALA A 17 10.65 -44.51 48.11
CA ALA A 17 10.91 -43.55 49.20
C ALA A 17 12.41 -43.39 49.55
N GLY A 18 12.93 -42.16 49.46
CA GLY A 18 14.13 -41.77 50.20
C GLY A 18 14.98 -40.66 49.58
N TYR A 19 14.98 -39.50 50.27
CA TYR A 19 16.13 -38.62 50.50
C TYR A 19 16.36 -37.39 49.58
N GLN A 20 16.03 -36.22 50.14
CA GLN A 20 16.73 -34.95 49.90
C GLN A 20 17.66 -34.65 51.09
N PRO A 21 18.65 -33.76 50.88
CA PRO A 21 18.73 -32.63 51.78
C PRO A 21 18.85 -31.26 51.08
N ARG A 22 18.23 -30.29 51.76
CA ARG A 22 18.31 -28.83 51.61
C ARG A 22 19.74 -28.35 52.00
N ASN A 23 20.22 -27.12 51.76
CA ASN A 23 19.64 -25.88 52.29
C ASN A 23 20.52 -24.62 52.01
N LYS A 24 19.86 -23.45 51.94
CA LYS A 24 20.28 -22.08 52.36
C LYS A 24 21.17 -21.25 51.40
N LYS A 25 21.00 -19.92 51.19
CA LYS A 25 20.05 -18.90 51.70
C LYS A 25 20.20 -17.57 50.90
N ILE A 26 19.05 -16.95 50.56
CA ILE A 26 18.60 -15.56 50.82
C ILE A 26 19.51 -14.35 50.50
N PHE A 27 19.02 -13.41 49.66
CA PHE A 27 18.73 -12.00 50.03
C PHE A 27 17.95 -11.24 48.92
N ARG A 28 16.87 -10.54 49.31
CA ARG A 28 16.23 -9.39 48.61
C ARG A 28 16.37 -8.18 49.56
N PRO A 29 16.48 -6.91 49.11
CA PRO A 29 15.28 -6.12 48.80
C PRO A 29 15.41 -5.02 47.70
N ASP A 30 14.24 -4.75 47.10
CA ASP A 30 13.64 -3.52 46.55
C ASP A 30 14.35 -2.40 45.73
N SER A 31 13.55 -1.93 44.76
CA SER A 31 13.48 -0.58 44.15
C SER A 31 14.59 -0.07 43.21
N ARG A 32 14.27 -0.04 41.91
CA ARG A 32 14.29 1.17 41.05
C ARG A 32 13.84 0.86 39.61
N PHE A 33 12.95 1.71 39.09
CA PHE A 33 12.53 1.79 37.69
C PHE A 33 13.71 1.78 36.71
N PRO A 34 13.49 1.33 35.45
CA PRO A 34 13.56 2.32 34.40
C PRO A 34 12.40 2.27 33.42
N LEU A 35 12.02 3.48 33.00
CA LEU A 35 11.15 3.82 31.87
C LEU A 35 11.60 3.08 30.60
N VAL A 36 10.74 2.20 30.06
CA VAL A 36 10.90 1.73 28.68
C VAL A 36 10.15 2.71 27.78
N ALA A 37 10.91 3.69 27.28
CA ALA A 37 10.44 4.69 26.34
C ALA A 37 10.17 4.08 24.95
N CYS A 38 8.92 4.23 24.51
CA CYS A 38 8.49 4.56 23.15
C CYS A 38 9.17 3.81 21.97
N GLN A 39 8.63 2.64 21.64
CA GLN A 39 8.87 1.94 20.37
C GLN A 39 7.91 2.39 19.25
N LYS A 40 7.32 3.60 19.35
CA LYS A 40 6.43 4.18 18.33
C LYS A 40 7.15 4.99 17.24
N THR A 41 8.46 5.21 17.37
CA THR A 41 9.18 6.16 16.49
C THR A 41 9.87 5.49 15.27
N ARG A 42 9.98 4.16 15.20
CA ARG A 42 10.72 3.48 14.11
C ARG A 42 9.92 3.22 12.83
N CYS A 43 8.60 3.03 12.89
CA CYS A 43 7.79 2.82 11.68
C CYS A 43 7.50 4.11 10.89
N LEU A 44 7.37 5.26 11.58
CA LEU A 44 7.18 6.56 10.92
C LEU A 44 8.44 7.03 10.14
N LEU A 45 9.62 6.51 10.48
CA LEU A 45 10.87 6.88 9.82
C LEU A 45 11.03 6.29 8.42
N TYR A 46 10.36 5.19 8.09
CA TYR A 46 10.49 4.55 6.76
C TYR A 46 9.59 5.19 5.70
N ILE A 47 8.42 5.72 6.10
CA ILE A 47 7.53 6.48 5.20
C ILE A 47 8.09 7.90 4.98
N GLN A 48 8.80 8.44 5.98
CA GLN A 48 9.47 9.74 5.85
C GLN A 48 10.86 9.66 5.21
N SER A 49 11.49 8.49 5.06
CA SER A 49 12.86 8.39 4.52
C SER A 49 12.93 8.69 3.03
N GLY A 50 11.95 8.24 2.22
CA GLY A 50 11.89 8.55 0.79
C GLY A 50 11.68 10.05 0.52
N ILE A 51 10.74 10.68 1.23
CA ILE A 51 10.44 12.11 1.12
C ILE A 51 11.58 12.97 1.69
N ARG A 52 12.17 12.61 2.84
CA ARG A 52 13.29 13.36 3.46
C ARG A 52 14.61 13.22 2.70
N TYR A 53 14.88 12.06 2.09
CA TYR A 53 16.07 11.87 1.25
C TYR A 53 16.02 12.79 0.02
N PHE A 54 14.83 12.94 -0.57
CA PHE A 54 14.63 13.80 -1.73
C PHE A 54 14.70 15.31 -1.37
N LEU A 55 14.06 15.73 -0.27
CA LEU A 55 14.16 17.11 0.22
C LEU A 55 15.61 17.52 0.53
N ARG A 56 16.44 16.63 1.08
CA ARG A 56 17.87 16.91 1.33
C ARG A 56 18.68 17.08 0.04
N ARG A 57 18.38 16.31 -1.02
CA ARG A 57 19.08 16.41 -2.31
C ARG A 57 18.68 17.67 -3.09
N ALA A 58 17.42 18.11 -2.96
CA ALA A 58 16.92 19.35 -3.55
C ALA A 58 17.60 20.60 -2.96
N VAL A 59 17.75 20.68 -1.63
CA VAL A 59 18.42 21.82 -0.94
C VAL A 59 19.88 21.96 -1.37
N LEU A 60 20.58 20.85 -1.58
CA LEU A 60 21.98 20.84 -2.04
C LEU A 60 22.14 21.28 -3.51
N LYS A 61 21.12 21.08 -4.36
CA LYS A 61 21.14 21.58 -5.76
C LYS A 61 20.84 23.08 -5.83
N THR A 62 19.89 23.58 -5.03
CA THR A 62 19.56 25.02 -4.99
C THR A 62 20.69 25.88 -4.44
N ALA A 63 21.57 25.35 -3.59
CA ALA A 63 22.71 26.08 -3.04
C ALA A 63 23.85 26.36 -4.05
N ARG A 64 23.76 25.86 -5.30
CA ARG A 64 24.79 26.06 -6.34
C ARG A 64 24.40 27.00 -7.48
N MET A 65 23.19 27.56 -7.48
CA MET A 65 22.77 28.53 -8.50
C MET A 65 22.46 29.86 -7.83
N GLY A 66 23.44 30.77 -7.92
CA GLY A 66 23.33 32.12 -7.40
C GLY A 66 22.25 32.93 -8.09
N ASP A 67 21.52 33.64 -7.22
CA ASP A 67 20.77 34.89 -7.39
C ASP A 67 20.62 35.46 -8.81
N ARG A 68 19.39 35.43 -9.32
CA ARG A 68 18.89 36.36 -10.35
C ARG A 68 17.36 36.46 -10.29
N GLY A 69 16.89 37.58 -9.75
CA GLY A 69 15.68 38.29 -10.19
C GLY A 69 14.36 37.51 -10.25
N ASN A 70 13.66 37.45 -9.12
CA ASN A 70 12.33 36.87 -8.98
C ASN A 70 11.25 37.68 -9.73
N THR A 71 10.97 37.29 -10.98
CA THR A 71 9.62 37.40 -11.53
C THR A 71 9.06 35.99 -11.54
N ALA A 72 8.21 35.68 -10.55
CA ALA A 72 7.55 34.39 -10.45
C ALA A 72 6.67 34.19 -11.69
N SER A 73 7.21 33.51 -12.70
CA SER A 73 6.41 32.93 -13.76
C SER A 73 5.37 32.05 -13.09
N ILE A 74 4.09 32.31 -13.37
CA ILE A 74 3.02 31.37 -13.05
C ILE A 74 3.32 30.13 -13.87
N GLU A 75 4.06 29.18 -13.28
CA GLU A 75 4.33 27.90 -13.92
C GLU A 75 2.96 27.26 -14.21
N GLU A 76 2.72 26.96 -15.49
CA GLU A 76 1.53 26.23 -15.89
C GLU A 76 1.44 24.92 -15.09
N PRO A 77 0.23 24.51 -14.67
CA PRO A 77 0.09 23.31 -13.87
C PRO A 77 0.65 22.11 -14.64
N PRO A 78 1.32 21.16 -13.97
CA PRO A 78 2.00 20.04 -14.62
C PRO A 78 1.04 19.06 -15.29
N PHE A 79 -0.27 19.23 -15.12
CA PHE A 79 -1.34 18.52 -15.79
C PHE A 79 -2.61 19.40 -15.78
N PRO A 80 -3.57 19.14 -16.68
CA PRO A 80 -4.86 19.84 -16.65
C PRO A 80 -5.56 19.61 -15.30
N LEU A 81 -5.86 20.70 -14.60
CA LEU A 81 -6.59 20.65 -13.33
C LEU A 81 -8.09 20.55 -13.60
N THR A 82 -8.74 19.60 -12.93
CA THR A 82 -10.21 19.52 -12.90
C THR A 82 -10.80 20.67 -12.09
N ASP A 83 -12.11 20.89 -12.18
CA ASP A 83 -12.77 21.89 -11.35
C ASP A 83 -12.74 21.51 -9.87
N VAL A 84 -12.73 20.21 -9.55
CA VAL A 84 -12.50 19.70 -8.19
C VAL A 84 -11.09 20.06 -7.72
N ASP A 85 -10.06 19.90 -8.55
CA ASP A 85 -8.68 20.25 -8.18
C ASP A 85 -8.55 21.75 -7.91
N LYS A 86 -9.12 22.60 -8.77
CA LYS A 86 -9.12 24.07 -8.58
C LYS A 86 -9.83 24.46 -7.30
N TRP A 87 -10.99 23.85 -7.02
CA TRP A 87 -11.73 24.07 -5.79
C TRP A 87 -10.91 23.65 -4.57
N VAL A 88 -10.30 22.45 -4.56
CA VAL A 88 -9.41 22.00 -3.47
C VAL A 88 -8.25 22.96 -3.25
N LEU A 89 -7.60 23.43 -4.32
CA LEU A 89 -6.49 24.38 -4.24
C LEU A 89 -6.92 25.77 -3.75
N SER A 90 -8.21 26.08 -3.71
CA SER A 90 -8.73 27.31 -3.12
C SER A 90 -8.92 27.24 -1.61
N GLN A 91 -8.88 26.04 -1.02
CA GLN A 91 -9.10 25.80 0.42
C GLN A 91 -7.80 25.73 1.22
N THR A 92 -7.92 25.87 2.55
CA THR A 92 -6.85 25.49 3.48
C THR A 92 -6.95 24.02 3.89
N ASP A 93 -5.89 23.49 4.51
CA ASP A 93 -5.87 22.11 5.01
C ASP A 93 -6.90 21.91 6.15
N GLU A 94 -7.16 22.96 6.93
CA GLU A 94 -8.11 22.94 8.06
C GLU A 94 -9.56 22.86 7.60
N GLU A 95 -9.87 23.44 6.44
CA GLU A 95 -11.20 23.40 5.81
C GLU A 95 -11.45 22.07 5.07
N PHE A 96 -10.39 21.30 4.81
CA PHE A 96 -10.48 20.08 4.03
C PHE A 96 -11.17 18.96 4.82
N LYS A 97 -12.33 18.54 4.32
CA LYS A 97 -13.02 17.34 4.80
C LYS A 97 -12.40 16.09 4.18
N TYR A 98 -11.86 15.22 5.05
CA TYR A 98 -11.36 13.91 4.68
C TYR A 98 -12.49 12.96 4.26
N HIS A 99 -12.20 12.13 3.26
CA HIS A 99 -13.06 11.04 2.82
C HIS A 99 -13.11 9.96 3.90
N ASN A 100 -14.28 9.74 4.47
CA ASN A 100 -14.50 8.66 5.44
C ASN A 100 -14.88 7.35 4.73
N TRP A 101 -14.93 6.24 5.48
CA TRP A 101 -15.14 4.92 4.89
C TRP A 101 -16.49 4.73 4.18
N ASP A 102 -17.56 5.29 4.74
CA ASP A 102 -18.91 5.13 4.18
C ASP A 102 -19.09 6.03 2.95
N GLU A 103 -18.52 7.23 2.97
CA GLU A 103 -18.44 8.12 1.80
C GLU A 103 -17.64 7.49 0.66
N LEU A 104 -16.49 6.87 0.97
CA LEU A 104 -15.71 6.13 -0.04
C LEU A 104 -16.51 4.97 -0.63
N ARG A 105 -17.30 4.28 0.19
CA ARG A 105 -18.17 3.19 -0.27
C ARG A 105 -19.20 3.70 -1.26
N GLU A 106 -19.92 4.76 -0.90
CA GLU A 106 -20.91 5.37 -1.77
C GLU A 106 -20.29 5.84 -3.09
N ILE A 107 -19.11 6.48 -3.03
CA ILE A 107 -18.37 6.93 -4.22
C ILE A 107 -18.00 5.75 -5.13
N ILE A 108 -17.46 4.67 -4.56
CA ILE A 108 -17.02 3.50 -5.34
C ILE A 108 -18.22 2.75 -5.91
N ASP A 109 -19.26 2.51 -5.11
CA ASP A 109 -20.46 1.76 -5.51
C ASP A 109 -21.26 2.52 -6.59
N SER A 110 -21.28 3.86 -6.53
CA SER A 110 -21.87 4.72 -7.57
C SER A 110 -20.91 5.06 -8.71
N ASN A 111 -19.68 4.54 -8.67
CA ASN A 111 -18.60 4.80 -9.60
C ASN A 111 -18.20 6.28 -9.78
N LYS A 112 -18.55 7.19 -8.86
CA LYS A 112 -18.28 8.65 -8.97
C LYS A 112 -16.85 9.03 -8.57
N LEU A 113 -15.87 8.36 -9.18
CA LEU A 113 -14.46 8.42 -8.79
C LEU A 113 -13.83 9.82 -8.94
N GLU A 114 -14.43 10.70 -9.75
CA GLU A 114 -14.02 12.09 -9.95
C GLU A 114 -14.10 12.95 -8.68
N VAL A 115 -14.85 12.51 -7.66
CA VAL A 115 -14.98 13.20 -6.36
C VAL A 115 -13.79 12.92 -5.43
N LEU A 116 -13.00 11.87 -5.71
CA LEU A 116 -11.85 11.50 -4.91
C LEU A 116 -10.76 12.57 -5.04
N LYS A 117 -10.42 13.18 -3.90
CA LYS A 117 -9.58 14.37 -3.84
C LYS A 117 -8.46 14.22 -2.83
N ARG A 118 -7.37 14.92 -3.08
CA ARG A 118 -6.23 15.05 -2.15
C ARG A 118 -6.44 16.24 -1.24
N LYS A 119 -5.83 16.19 -0.06
CA LYS A 119 -5.73 17.36 0.81
C LYS A 119 -5.02 18.51 0.07
N PRO A 120 -5.37 19.79 0.26
CA PRO A 120 -4.81 20.90 -0.52
C PRO A 120 -3.28 20.94 -0.52
N SER A 121 -2.64 20.82 0.65
CA SER A 121 -1.17 20.81 0.72
C SER A 121 -0.53 19.60 0.02
N ASP A 122 -1.20 18.43 0.04
CA ASP A 122 -0.71 17.23 -0.63
C ASP A 122 -0.92 17.30 -2.14
N LEU A 123 -2.00 17.95 -2.61
CA LEU A 123 -2.20 18.25 -4.03
C LEU A 123 -1.11 19.21 -4.54
N ARG A 124 -0.77 20.27 -3.80
CA ARG A 124 0.34 21.17 -4.18
C ARG A 124 1.68 20.45 -4.25
N LYS A 125 1.98 19.59 -3.25
CA LYS A 125 3.21 18.77 -3.26
C LYS A 125 3.21 17.79 -4.44
N TYR A 126 2.07 17.17 -4.75
CA TYR A 126 1.92 16.26 -5.88
C TYR A 126 2.15 16.97 -7.21
N MET A 127 1.59 18.18 -7.38
CA MET A 127 1.86 19.01 -8.55
C MET A 127 3.36 19.31 -8.67
N LYS A 128 3.98 19.84 -7.61
CA LYS A 128 5.42 20.12 -7.62
C LYS A 128 6.25 18.87 -7.99
N TRP A 129 5.99 17.75 -7.33
CA TRP A 129 6.66 16.49 -7.62
C TRP A 129 6.43 16.03 -9.07
N THR A 130 5.23 16.22 -9.62
CA THR A 130 4.92 15.86 -11.00
C THR A 130 5.72 16.72 -11.98
N ALA A 131 5.82 18.04 -11.75
CA ALA A 131 6.62 18.94 -12.58
C ALA A 131 8.11 18.53 -12.58
N GLU A 132 8.67 18.32 -11.38
CA GLU A 132 10.07 17.89 -11.21
C GLU A 132 10.33 16.51 -11.84
N THR A 133 9.39 15.56 -11.67
CA THR A 133 9.49 14.21 -12.24
C THR A 133 9.43 14.25 -13.76
N LYS A 134 8.55 15.07 -14.36
CA LYS A 134 8.51 15.28 -15.81
C LYS A 134 9.82 15.87 -16.32
N ALA A 135 10.39 16.86 -15.61
CA ALA A 135 11.64 17.49 -16.00
C ALA A 135 12.84 16.50 -15.94
N GLU A 136 12.88 15.63 -14.93
CA GLU A 136 14.01 14.69 -14.74
C GLU A 136 13.87 13.40 -15.57
N TYR A 137 12.67 12.82 -15.65
CA TYR A 137 12.43 11.50 -16.26
C TYR A 137 11.70 11.58 -17.59
N GLY A 138 11.20 12.75 -18.00
CA GLY A 138 10.34 12.93 -19.17
C GLY A 138 8.88 12.49 -18.95
N SER A 139 8.64 11.49 -18.09
CA SER A 139 7.29 11.04 -17.72
C SER A 139 7.24 10.35 -16.36
N MET A 140 6.04 10.31 -15.78
CA MET A 140 5.74 9.63 -14.52
C MET A 140 5.82 8.12 -14.70
N THR A 141 5.41 7.62 -15.87
CA THR A 141 5.60 6.22 -16.28
C THR A 141 7.06 5.83 -16.13
N LYS A 142 7.98 6.60 -16.73
CA LYS A 142 9.41 6.30 -16.66
C LYS A 142 9.93 6.35 -15.22
N TYR A 143 9.50 7.32 -14.41
CA TYR A 143 9.84 7.34 -12.99
C TYR A 143 9.35 6.08 -12.25
N ILE A 144 8.10 5.68 -12.45
CA ILE A 144 7.49 4.51 -11.80
C ILE A 144 8.21 3.23 -12.22
N MET A 145 8.52 3.08 -13.50
CA MET A 145 9.30 1.94 -14.02
C MET A 145 10.69 1.86 -13.38
N VAL A 146 11.39 2.99 -13.26
CA VAL A 146 12.76 3.02 -12.72
C VAL A 146 12.81 2.81 -11.21
N HIS A 147 11.88 3.40 -10.46
CA HIS A 147 11.99 3.52 -9.01
C HIS A 147 11.00 2.68 -8.22
N ARG A 148 9.90 2.23 -8.82
CA ARG A 148 8.77 1.63 -8.08
C ARG A 148 8.46 0.21 -8.52
N LEU A 149 8.56 -0.09 -9.81
CA LEU A 149 8.21 -1.39 -10.36
C LEU A 149 9.41 -2.32 -10.47
N PRO A 150 9.19 -3.65 -10.47
CA PRO A 150 10.25 -4.61 -10.65
C PRO A 150 11.00 -4.37 -11.96
N LYS A 151 12.32 -4.19 -11.90
CA LYS A 151 13.14 -3.89 -13.08
C LYS A 151 13.07 -5.00 -14.13
N ILE A 152 12.87 -6.25 -13.69
CA ILE A 152 12.73 -7.41 -14.57
C ILE A 152 11.54 -7.30 -15.53
N TRP A 153 10.57 -6.41 -15.25
CA TRP A 153 9.41 -6.19 -16.12
C TRP A 153 9.82 -5.59 -17.46
N GLY A 154 10.98 -4.92 -17.53
CA GLY A 154 11.44 -4.21 -18.72
C GLY A 154 10.54 -3.02 -19.05
N GLU A 155 10.60 -2.53 -20.29
CA GLU A 155 9.75 -1.44 -20.78
C GLU A 155 8.44 -1.97 -21.39
N PRO A 156 7.33 -1.23 -21.32
CA PRO A 156 6.09 -1.58 -22.00
C PRO A 156 6.21 -1.51 -23.54
N PRO A 157 5.41 -2.29 -24.32
CA PRO A 157 4.35 -3.18 -23.86
C PRO A 157 4.90 -4.44 -23.17
N PHE A 158 4.32 -4.79 -22.03
CA PHE A 158 4.78 -5.93 -21.25
C PHE A 158 4.44 -7.26 -21.91
N LYS A 159 5.29 -8.26 -21.65
CA LYS A 159 5.01 -9.68 -21.93
C LYS A 159 4.76 -10.38 -20.59
N PRO A 160 3.51 -10.40 -20.09
CA PRO A 160 3.21 -11.06 -18.84
C PRO A 160 3.39 -12.58 -18.97
N VAL A 161 3.64 -13.25 -17.85
CA VAL A 161 3.67 -14.72 -17.75
C VAL A 161 2.25 -15.28 -17.91
N SER A 162 1.25 -14.60 -17.34
CA SER A 162 -0.16 -14.96 -17.40
C SER A 162 -0.97 -13.94 -18.19
N LEU A 163 -1.88 -14.43 -19.04
CA LEU A 163 -2.90 -13.61 -19.72
C LEU A 163 -4.09 -13.27 -18.81
N VAL A 164 -4.21 -13.93 -17.65
CA VAL A 164 -5.21 -13.61 -16.63
C VAL A 164 -4.61 -12.61 -15.63
N PRO A 165 -5.22 -11.41 -15.46
CA PRO A 165 -4.74 -10.42 -14.50
C PRO A 165 -4.59 -10.99 -13.09
N PHE A 166 -3.48 -10.66 -12.43
CA PHE A 166 -3.20 -11.01 -11.04
C PHE A 166 -3.12 -12.52 -10.73
N GLN A 167 -3.00 -13.37 -11.74
CA GLN A 167 -2.86 -14.81 -11.57
C GLN A 167 -1.43 -15.22 -11.19
N ASP A 168 -0.41 -14.63 -11.83
CA ASP A 168 1.01 -14.89 -11.55
C ASP A 168 1.61 -13.75 -10.73
N SER A 169 2.30 -14.07 -9.63
CA SER A 169 2.89 -13.08 -8.73
C SER A 169 4.01 -12.26 -9.35
N SER A 170 4.64 -12.74 -10.43
CA SER A 170 5.63 -11.97 -11.19
C SER A 170 4.99 -10.87 -12.04
N ASP A 171 3.69 -10.94 -12.32
CA ASP A 171 2.97 -10.01 -13.19
C ASP A 171 2.23 -8.89 -12.45
N TYR A 172 2.37 -8.80 -11.12
CA TYR A 172 1.82 -7.68 -10.36
C TYR A 172 2.74 -7.21 -9.23
N ARG A 173 2.58 -5.93 -8.86
CA ARG A 173 3.30 -5.30 -7.74
C ARG A 173 2.33 -4.50 -6.89
N VAL A 174 2.23 -4.86 -5.61
CA VAL A 174 1.41 -4.18 -4.61
C VAL A 174 2.28 -3.14 -3.89
N LEU A 175 1.85 -1.88 -3.87
CA LEU A 175 2.56 -0.78 -3.21
C LEU A 175 1.58 0.10 -2.43
N THR A 176 2.04 0.67 -1.33
CA THR A 176 1.36 1.83 -0.74
C THR A 176 1.46 3.00 -1.73
N ASN A 177 0.36 3.73 -1.91
CA ASN A 177 0.34 4.91 -2.77
C ASN A 177 1.20 6.02 -2.16
N ASP A 178 2.15 6.56 -2.92
CA ASP A 178 2.99 7.69 -2.47
C ASP A 178 2.21 9.00 -2.36
N TRP A 179 1.13 9.09 -3.14
CA TRP A 179 0.29 10.28 -3.26
C TRP A 179 -1.18 9.91 -2.97
N PRO A 180 -1.47 9.48 -1.74
CA PRO A 180 -2.79 9.01 -1.35
C PRO A 180 -3.82 10.14 -1.44
N TYR A 181 -5.10 9.77 -1.50
CA TYR A 181 -6.18 10.73 -1.34
C TYR A 181 -6.25 11.28 0.09
N GLY A 182 -7.05 12.34 0.27
CA GLY A 182 -7.34 12.89 1.59
C GLY A 182 -8.31 11.98 2.34
N LEU A 183 -7.79 10.90 2.90
CA LEU A 183 -8.54 9.83 3.57
C LEU A 183 -8.57 10.03 5.10
N ALA A 184 -9.66 9.64 5.74
CA ALA A 184 -9.78 9.65 7.19
C ALA A 184 -8.75 8.72 7.85
N ALA A 185 -8.44 8.97 9.12
CA ALA A 185 -7.49 8.16 9.88
C ALA A 185 -7.89 6.67 9.88
N GLY A 186 -6.89 5.79 9.83
CA GLY A 186 -7.08 4.35 9.76
C GLY A 186 -7.26 3.81 8.34
N ILE A 187 -7.49 4.65 7.32
CA ILE A 187 -7.63 4.22 5.92
C ILE A 187 -6.27 4.32 5.21
N SER A 188 -5.85 3.24 4.56
CA SER A 188 -4.63 3.17 3.74
C SER A 188 -4.98 3.02 2.26
N HIS A 189 -4.26 3.76 1.41
CA HIS A 189 -4.40 3.72 -0.04
C HIS A 189 -3.29 2.86 -0.65
N ILE A 190 -3.67 1.75 -1.28
CA ILE A 190 -2.78 0.82 -1.96
C ILE A 190 -3.01 0.94 -3.47
N VAL A 191 -1.94 0.78 -4.24
CA VAL A 191 -1.97 0.62 -5.70
C VAL A 191 -1.44 -0.76 -6.04
N VAL A 192 -2.18 -1.52 -6.84
CA VAL A 192 -1.71 -2.79 -7.39
C VAL A 192 -1.48 -2.61 -8.88
N TRP A 193 -0.21 -2.62 -9.27
CA TRP A 193 0.23 -2.51 -10.65
C TRP A 193 0.19 -3.88 -11.33
N SER A 194 -0.17 -3.93 -12.60
CA SER A 194 -0.22 -5.15 -13.40
C SER A 194 0.59 -5.02 -14.70
N ARG A 195 1.32 -6.09 -15.05
CA ARG A 195 1.87 -6.29 -16.40
C ARG A 195 0.81 -6.78 -17.37
N THR A 196 -0.16 -7.53 -16.87
CA THR A 196 -1.25 -8.09 -17.66
C THR A 196 -2.30 -7.01 -17.86
N ALA A 197 -2.73 -6.82 -19.12
CA ALA A 197 -3.80 -5.91 -19.44
C ALA A 197 -5.09 -6.30 -18.68
N ILE A 198 -5.84 -5.33 -18.17
CA ILE A 198 -7.15 -5.56 -17.56
C ILE A 198 -8.20 -5.13 -18.60
N PRO A 199 -8.86 -6.06 -19.30
CA PRO A 199 -9.82 -5.71 -20.34
C PRO A 199 -10.91 -4.76 -19.85
N THR A 200 -11.16 -3.71 -20.64
CA THR A 200 -12.24 -2.75 -20.45
C THR A 200 -13.24 -2.85 -21.60
N ASP A 201 -14.48 -2.51 -21.30
CA ASP A 201 -15.52 -2.29 -22.28
C ASP A 201 -15.13 -1.09 -23.18
N PRO A 202 -15.17 -1.23 -24.51
CA PRO A 202 -14.69 -0.21 -25.43
C PRO A 202 -15.60 1.02 -25.53
N GLU A 203 -16.88 0.90 -25.16
CA GLU A 203 -17.85 2.00 -25.23
C GLU A 203 -17.78 2.87 -23.98
N THR A 204 -17.72 2.23 -22.81
CA THR A 204 -17.77 2.90 -21.50
C THR A 204 -16.39 3.17 -20.91
N GLY A 205 -15.37 2.41 -21.31
CA GLY A 205 -14.02 2.46 -20.74
C GLY A 205 -13.91 1.86 -19.33
N ASP A 206 -14.99 1.27 -18.80
CA ASP A 206 -15.01 0.55 -17.52
C ASP A 206 -14.57 -0.91 -17.70
N MET A 207 -14.25 -1.63 -16.62
CA MET A 207 -13.88 -3.05 -16.69
C MET A 207 -15.01 -3.91 -17.26
N THR A 208 -14.68 -4.91 -18.09
CA THR A 208 -15.65 -5.93 -18.48
C THR A 208 -16.15 -6.71 -17.24
N PRO A 209 -17.32 -7.37 -17.31
CA PRO A 209 -17.81 -8.21 -16.22
C PRO A 209 -16.80 -9.29 -15.77
N GLU A 210 -16.07 -9.89 -16.72
CA GLU A 210 -15.05 -10.91 -16.46
C GLU A 210 -13.82 -10.31 -15.76
N SER A 211 -13.35 -9.15 -16.21
CA SER A 211 -12.27 -8.41 -15.55
C SER A 211 -12.66 -8.04 -14.12
N ARG A 212 -13.88 -7.52 -13.92
CA ARG A 212 -14.38 -7.13 -12.60
C ARG A 212 -14.42 -8.31 -11.64
N ARG A 213 -14.86 -9.49 -12.09
CA ARG A 213 -14.81 -10.73 -11.29
C ARG A 213 -13.38 -11.15 -10.97
N THR A 214 -12.50 -11.15 -11.97
CA THR A 214 -11.08 -11.50 -11.79
C THR A 214 -10.39 -10.60 -10.76
N VAL A 215 -10.64 -9.29 -10.82
CA VAL A 215 -10.10 -8.34 -9.83
C VAL A 215 -10.74 -8.55 -8.47
N ALA A 216 -12.06 -8.75 -8.38
CA ALA A 216 -12.74 -9.02 -7.11
C ALA A 216 -12.16 -10.26 -6.42
N ASP A 217 -11.94 -11.35 -7.16
CA ASP A 217 -11.37 -12.60 -6.64
C ASP A 217 -9.93 -12.41 -6.18
N PHE A 218 -9.11 -11.66 -6.92
CA PHE A 218 -7.77 -11.30 -6.47
C PHE A 218 -7.82 -10.48 -5.18
N VAL A 219 -8.63 -9.42 -5.12
CA VAL A 219 -8.72 -8.55 -3.95
C VAL A 219 -9.22 -9.33 -2.72
N LYS A 220 -10.21 -10.22 -2.92
CA LYS A 220 -10.70 -11.09 -1.86
C LYS A 220 -9.59 -11.99 -1.33
N ARG A 221 -8.92 -12.76 -2.20
CA ARG A 221 -7.88 -13.72 -1.80
C ARG A 221 -6.66 -13.04 -1.17
N PHE A 222 -6.21 -11.93 -1.74
CA PHE A 222 -4.96 -11.28 -1.32
C PHE A 222 -5.16 -10.40 -0.08
N PHE A 223 -6.25 -9.64 -0.01
CA PHE A 223 -6.49 -8.68 1.07
C PHE A 223 -7.56 -9.17 2.06
N ALA A 224 -8.79 -9.39 1.61
CA ALA A 224 -9.91 -9.64 2.53
C ALA A 224 -9.71 -10.92 3.36
N ASP A 225 -9.39 -12.04 2.71
CA ASP A 225 -9.24 -13.34 3.38
C ASP A 225 -8.05 -13.35 4.35
N THR A 226 -6.99 -12.56 4.07
CA THR A 226 -5.82 -12.47 4.95
C THR A 226 -6.05 -11.61 6.20
N LEU A 227 -7.14 -10.81 6.22
CA LEU A 227 -7.61 -10.09 7.41
C LEU A 227 -8.50 -10.95 8.34
N GLY A 228 -8.88 -12.16 7.90
CA GLY A 228 -9.76 -13.05 8.67
C GLY A 228 -11.25 -12.67 8.60
N PRO A 229 -12.09 -13.21 9.50
CA PRO A 229 -13.54 -12.98 9.49
C PRO A 229 -13.90 -11.48 9.49
N GLY A 230 -14.74 -11.06 8.54
CA GLY A 230 -15.15 -9.66 8.39
C GLY A 230 -14.16 -8.81 7.58
N GLY A 231 -13.10 -9.39 7.04
CA GLY A 231 -12.10 -8.70 6.21
C GLY A 231 -12.69 -8.02 4.98
N GLU A 232 -13.74 -8.60 4.38
CA GLU A 232 -14.49 -8.03 3.26
C GLU A 232 -15.11 -6.66 3.59
N ASN A 233 -15.46 -6.42 4.86
CA ASN A 233 -16.01 -5.13 5.30
C ASN A 233 -14.94 -4.05 5.48
N ARG A 234 -13.68 -4.41 5.30
CA ARG A 234 -12.50 -3.56 5.54
C ARG A 234 -11.67 -3.33 4.28
N VAL A 235 -12.13 -3.81 3.13
CA VAL A 235 -11.45 -3.68 1.84
C VAL A 235 -12.44 -3.13 0.82
N MET A 236 -12.04 -2.09 0.09
CA MET A 236 -12.74 -1.59 -1.09
C MET A 236 -11.73 -1.41 -2.21
N TRP A 237 -12.19 -1.42 -3.45
CA TRP A 237 -11.29 -1.26 -4.58
C TRP A 237 -12.00 -0.68 -5.78
N PHE A 238 -11.23 -0.05 -6.67
CA PHE A 238 -11.73 0.49 -7.93
C PHE A 238 -10.60 0.57 -8.94
N LYS A 239 -10.95 0.69 -10.22
CA LYS A 239 -10.04 1.04 -11.29
C LYS A 239 -10.44 2.43 -11.80
N ASN A 240 -9.48 3.35 -11.89
CA ASN A 240 -9.77 4.63 -12.53
C ASN A 240 -10.03 4.40 -14.02
N TRP A 241 -11.14 4.94 -14.52
CA TRP A 241 -11.41 5.13 -15.94
C TRP A 241 -10.29 5.92 -16.62
N VAL A 242 -10.11 5.73 -17.92
CA VAL A 242 -9.00 6.31 -18.72
C VAL A 242 -8.86 7.84 -18.56
N ALA A 243 -9.98 8.55 -18.39
CA ALA A 243 -9.98 10.01 -18.24
C ALA A 243 -9.32 10.49 -16.93
N LEU A 244 -9.44 9.73 -15.84
CA LEU A 244 -8.96 10.11 -14.50
C LEU A 244 -7.56 9.55 -14.15
N GLN A 245 -7.01 8.66 -15.00
CA GLN A 245 -5.70 8.08 -14.76
C GLN A 245 -4.57 9.08 -15.00
N SER A 246 -3.75 9.30 -13.98
CA SER A 246 -2.50 10.07 -14.11
C SER A 246 -1.41 9.30 -14.88
N VAL A 247 -1.51 7.97 -14.97
CA VAL A 247 -0.54 7.09 -15.64
C VAL A 247 -1.28 6.10 -16.54
N ARG A 248 -1.60 6.54 -17.75
CA ARG A 248 -2.43 5.76 -18.70
C ARG A 248 -1.72 4.55 -19.32
N THR A 249 -0.39 4.52 -19.27
CA THR A 249 0.41 3.49 -19.92
C THR A 249 0.64 2.25 -19.06
N LEU A 250 0.26 2.29 -17.78
CA LEU A 250 0.49 1.22 -16.82
C LEU A 250 -0.84 0.82 -16.18
N GLU A 251 -1.16 -0.46 -16.23
CA GLU A 251 -2.40 -0.99 -15.65
C GLU A 251 -2.30 -1.05 -14.14
N HIS A 252 -3.33 -0.55 -13.46
CA HIS A 252 -3.39 -0.57 -12.02
C HIS A 252 -4.82 -0.48 -11.49
N ILE A 253 -5.00 -1.02 -10.28
CA ILE A 253 -6.20 -0.82 -9.47
C ILE A 253 -5.80 -0.12 -8.17
N HIS A 254 -6.76 0.56 -7.57
CA HIS A 254 -6.62 1.14 -6.24
C HIS A 254 -7.38 0.29 -5.24
N VAL A 255 -6.75 0.04 -4.09
CA VAL A 255 -7.36 -0.70 -2.98
C VAL A 255 -7.32 0.19 -1.74
N MET A 256 -8.48 0.39 -1.12
CA MET A 256 -8.63 1.07 0.16
C MET A 256 -8.80 0.01 1.24
N VAL A 257 -7.99 0.09 2.29
CA VAL A 257 -8.10 -0.81 3.45
C VAL A 257 -8.19 0.00 4.73
N ARG A 258 -9.05 -0.40 5.67
CA ARG A 258 -9.19 0.30 6.96
C ARG A 258 -8.71 -0.51 8.16
N ASP A 259 -8.16 0.20 9.13
CA ASP A 259 -7.73 -0.27 10.45
C ASP A 259 -6.67 -1.39 10.41
N VAL A 260 -5.92 -1.47 9.31
CA VAL A 260 -4.95 -2.54 9.07
C VAL A 260 -3.64 -2.23 9.80
N GLU A 261 -3.10 -3.22 10.51
CA GLU A 261 -1.84 -3.06 11.22
C GLU A 261 -0.68 -2.81 10.25
N PRO A 262 0.30 -1.95 10.62
CA PRO A 262 1.44 -1.65 9.75
C PRO A 262 2.24 -2.88 9.30
N ALA A 263 2.31 -3.93 10.13
CA ALA A 263 3.00 -5.17 9.77
C ALA A 263 2.30 -5.93 8.63
N VAL A 264 0.97 -5.90 8.59
CA VAL A 264 0.18 -6.52 7.51
C VAL A 264 0.37 -5.73 6.20
N LEU A 265 0.33 -4.39 6.27
CA LEU A 265 0.62 -3.53 5.10
C LEU A 265 2.05 -3.77 4.57
N ALA A 266 3.03 -3.86 5.46
CA ALA A 266 4.42 -4.15 5.09
C ALA A 266 4.54 -5.52 4.40
N LYS A 267 3.85 -6.54 4.92
CA LYS A 267 3.81 -7.87 4.29
C LYS A 267 3.18 -7.86 2.90
N TRP A 268 2.03 -7.19 2.72
CA TRP A 268 1.39 -7.10 1.41
C TRP A 268 2.22 -6.36 0.37
N THR A 269 2.99 -5.37 0.81
CA THR A 269 3.81 -4.51 -0.07
C THR A 269 5.27 -4.98 -0.18
N GLU A 270 5.62 -6.09 0.45
CA GLU A 270 6.96 -6.66 0.39
C GLU A 270 7.33 -7.03 -1.06
N GLU A 271 8.58 -6.74 -1.45
CA GLU A 271 9.11 -7.17 -2.75
C GLU A 271 9.39 -8.68 -2.74
N LEU A 272 8.69 -9.39 -3.63
CA LEU A 272 8.79 -10.84 -3.75
C LEU A 272 10.08 -11.26 -4.46
N GLU A 273 10.51 -12.49 -4.24
CA GLU A 273 11.69 -13.04 -4.94
C GLU A 273 11.55 -12.99 -6.46
N CYS A 274 10.34 -13.25 -6.98
CA CYS A 274 10.04 -13.14 -8.40
C CYS A 274 10.08 -11.71 -8.97
N HIS A 275 10.28 -10.68 -8.13
CA HIS A 275 10.45 -9.28 -8.57
C HIS A 275 11.92 -8.87 -8.67
N ARG A 276 12.82 -9.64 -8.05
CA ARG A 276 14.24 -9.29 -7.96
C ARG A 276 14.97 -9.68 -9.24
N GLU A 277 15.90 -8.83 -9.66
CA GLU A 277 16.86 -9.18 -10.70
C GLU A 277 17.69 -10.38 -10.20
N LYS A 278 17.83 -11.41 -11.03
CA LYS A 278 18.69 -12.57 -10.76
C LYS A 278 20.15 -12.21 -10.94
#